data_AF-A0A4Y7R6A7-F1
#
_entry.id   AF-A0A4Y7R6A7-F1
#
_cell.length_a   1.000
_cell.length_b   1.000
_cell.length_c   1.000
_cell.angle_alpha   90.00
_cell.angle_beta   90.00
_cell.angle_gamma   90.00
#
_symmetry.space_group_name_H-M   'P 1'
#
loop_
_entity.id
_entity.type
_entity.pdbx_description
1 polymer ?
#
loop_
_entity_poly.entity_id
_entity_poly.type
_entity_poly.pdbx_seq_one_letter_code
_entity_poly.pdbx_strand_id
1 'polypeptide(L)'
;MQIPLERHIERVLEELEKLGMADITIKSYAGSAYGPMRNYCARNGTTDYEPATLNAFLCSQKERLEKSEISERHFRKLRRAVLMVHDLYQSGTLHYCRYDAGPKYEISEYFGLCLQQFLEAQHLTERTISNLRSKILQFLYYMERAGHRDFSAISPKDVKDYLLVAAEKNKGGMPNVLHALRLFFDYLKSNSLMSKDFRPVLNKPARRKKKFLPCFTHEEVEAILRQIDTNTKQGKRDYAILLLASHTGLRSIDIVNLRLSDLDWLNDSIRMFKRKRAGH
;
A
#
# COMPACT_ATOMS: atom_id res chain seq x y z
N MET A 1 -27.71 6.68 22.47
CA MET A 1 -27.15 5.43 23.04
C MET A 1 -25.72 5.30 22.52
N GLN A 2 -24.72 5.42 23.39
CA GLN A 2 -23.34 5.08 23.03
C GLN A 2 -23.29 3.57 22.76
N ILE A 3 -22.73 3.19 21.62
CA ILE A 3 -22.54 1.78 21.27
C ILE A 3 -21.25 1.31 21.98
N PRO A 4 -21.30 0.18 22.71
CA PRO A 4 -20.12 -0.36 23.38
C PRO A 4 -18.99 -0.63 22.40
N LEU A 5 -17.74 -0.44 22.85
CA LEU A 5 -16.55 -0.69 22.03
C LEU A 5 -16.53 -2.13 21.49
N GLU A 6 -16.97 -3.08 22.31
CA GLU A 6 -17.03 -4.51 21.94
C GLU A 6 -17.91 -4.74 20.72
N ARG A 7 -19.08 -4.09 20.66
CA ARG A 7 -20.00 -4.21 19.52
C ARG A 7 -19.41 -3.61 18.25
N HIS A 8 -18.56 -2.59 18.35
CA HIS A 8 -17.82 -2.09 17.18
C HIS A 8 -16.73 -3.08 16.73
N ILE A 9 -16.02 -3.73 17.66
CA ILE A 9 -15.01 -4.73 17.33
C ILE A 9 -15.65 -5.94 16.62
N GLU A 10 -16.75 -6.47 17.17
CA GLU A 10 -17.50 -7.58 16.57
C GLU A 10 -17.92 -7.25 15.14
N ARG A 11 -18.51 -6.08 14.93
CA ARG A 11 -18.88 -5.60 13.59
C ARG A 11 -17.69 -5.48 12.65
N VAL A 12 -16.51 -5.04 13.12
CA VAL A 12 -15.31 -5.03 12.26
C VAL A 12 -14.96 -6.45 11.83
N LEU A 13 -14.96 -7.41 12.76
CA LEU A 13 -14.58 -8.80 12.46
C LEU A 13 -15.57 -9.45 11.48
N GLU A 14 -16.87 -9.23 11.65
CA GLU A 14 -17.91 -9.68 10.71
C GLU A 14 -17.74 -9.08 9.31
N GLU A 15 -17.45 -7.78 9.22
CA GLU A 15 -17.21 -7.13 7.92
C GLU A 15 -15.92 -7.66 7.25
N LEU A 16 -14.87 -7.98 8.03
CA LEU A 16 -13.67 -8.61 7.49
C LEU A 16 -13.95 -10.01 6.93
N GLU A 17 -14.84 -10.78 7.58
CA GLU A 17 -15.30 -12.08 7.07
C GLU A 17 -16.08 -11.94 5.76
N LYS A 18 -17.02 -10.99 5.69
CA LYS A 18 -17.78 -10.70 4.46
C LYS A 18 -16.88 -10.28 3.29
N LEU A 19 -15.77 -9.60 3.58
CA LEU A 19 -14.76 -9.23 2.60
C LEU A 19 -13.87 -10.40 2.15
N GLY A 20 -14.09 -11.62 2.65
CA GLY A 20 -13.38 -12.83 2.25
C GLY A 20 -11.95 -12.92 2.81
N MET A 21 -11.67 -12.26 3.93
CA MET A 21 -10.37 -12.35 4.59
C MET A 21 -10.17 -13.74 5.20
N ALA A 22 -8.93 -14.26 5.15
CA ALA A 22 -8.62 -15.57 5.73
C ALA A 22 -8.82 -15.58 7.26
N ASP A 23 -9.42 -16.63 7.79
CA ASP A 23 -9.70 -16.84 9.23
C ASP A 23 -8.49 -16.60 10.11
N ILE A 24 -7.30 -17.01 9.65
CA ILE A 24 -6.04 -16.81 10.40
C ILE A 24 -5.71 -15.32 10.58
N THR A 25 -6.08 -14.48 9.62
CA THR A 25 -5.89 -13.03 9.68
C THR A 25 -6.90 -12.40 10.64
N ILE A 26 -8.16 -12.83 10.58
CA ILE A 26 -9.22 -12.36 11.48
C ILE A 26 -8.88 -12.72 12.94
N LYS A 27 -8.52 -13.98 13.21
CA LYS A 27 -8.02 -14.43 14.52
C LYS A 27 -6.80 -13.64 14.99
N SER A 28 -5.89 -13.31 14.07
CA SER A 28 -4.75 -12.44 14.38
C SER A 28 -5.20 -11.06 14.85
N TYR A 29 -6.15 -10.41 14.17
CA TYR A 29 -6.68 -9.12 14.62
C TYR A 29 -7.40 -9.23 15.97
N ALA A 30 -8.28 -10.23 16.13
CA ALA A 30 -9.07 -10.45 17.34
C ALA A 30 -8.18 -10.57 18.60
N GLY A 31 -7.12 -11.39 18.54
CA GLY A 31 -6.23 -11.59 19.67
C GLY A 31 -5.17 -10.50 19.81
N SER A 32 -4.42 -10.22 18.73
CA SER A 32 -3.18 -9.45 18.81
C SER A 32 -3.33 -7.95 18.54
N ALA A 33 -4.50 -7.49 18.12
CA ALA A 33 -4.80 -6.06 17.97
C ALA A 33 -5.92 -5.60 18.91
N TYR A 34 -7.06 -6.31 18.88
CA TYR A 34 -8.21 -5.96 19.71
C TYR A 34 -8.08 -6.39 21.17
N GLY A 35 -7.36 -7.47 21.48
CA GLY A 35 -7.05 -7.85 22.87
C GLY A 35 -6.34 -6.74 23.67
N PRO A 36 -5.19 -6.22 23.20
CA PRO A 36 -4.51 -5.08 23.84
C PRO A 36 -5.40 -3.84 23.98
N MET A 37 -6.24 -3.57 22.98
CA MET A 37 -7.16 -2.43 22.97
C MET A 37 -8.24 -2.57 24.05
N ARG A 38 -8.87 -3.75 24.17
CA ARG A 38 -9.84 -4.07 25.23
C ARG A 38 -9.23 -3.89 26.61
N ASN A 39 -8.03 -4.46 26.83
CA ASN A 39 -7.33 -4.36 28.11
C ASN A 39 -7.01 -2.92 28.48
N TYR A 40 -6.66 -2.08 27.50
CA TYR A 40 -6.38 -0.67 27.73
C TYR A 40 -7.66 0.10 28.11
N CYS A 41 -8.76 -0.10 27.40
CA CYS A 41 -10.04 0.55 27.70
C CYS A 41 -10.58 0.13 29.08
N ALA A 42 -10.53 -1.17 29.41
CA ALA A 42 -10.95 -1.69 30.71
C ALA A 42 -10.14 -1.09 31.88
N ARG A 43 -8.82 -0.89 31.71
CA ARG A 43 -7.95 -0.26 32.72
C ARG A 43 -8.24 1.22 32.94
N ASN A 44 -8.74 1.91 31.92
CA ASN A 44 -9.11 3.33 32.01
C ASN A 44 -10.59 3.54 32.40
N GLY A 45 -11.32 2.48 32.74
CA GLY A 45 -12.69 2.56 33.25
C GLY A 45 -13.74 2.82 32.17
N THR A 46 -13.42 2.64 30.89
CA THR A 46 -14.35 2.88 29.77
C THR A 46 -14.64 1.59 29.02
N THR A 47 -15.91 1.22 28.91
CA THR A 47 -16.40 0.11 28.07
C THR A 47 -16.97 0.59 26.73
N ASP A 48 -17.25 1.89 26.65
CA ASP A 48 -17.81 2.53 25.47
C ASP A 48 -16.73 2.97 24.50
N TYR A 49 -17.13 3.13 23.24
CA TYR A 49 -16.25 3.72 22.25
C TYR A 49 -16.03 5.21 22.55
N GLU A 50 -14.78 5.61 22.72
CA GLU A 50 -14.38 7.01 22.87
C GLU A 50 -13.10 7.30 22.05
N PRO A 51 -13.12 8.26 21.11
CA PRO A 51 -11.96 8.58 20.28
C PRO A 51 -10.72 9.00 21.09
N ALA A 52 -10.92 9.75 22.18
CA ALA A 52 -9.84 10.20 23.06
C ALA A 52 -9.09 9.00 23.68
N THR A 53 -9.83 8.01 24.17
CA THR A 53 -9.29 6.80 24.79
C THR A 53 -8.51 5.93 23.79
N LEU A 54 -8.99 5.80 22.56
CA LEU A 54 -8.27 5.08 21.50
C LEU A 54 -7.02 5.83 21.00
N ASN A 55 -7.05 7.17 20.97
CA ASN A 55 -5.87 7.96 20.67
C ASN A 55 -4.81 7.83 21.78
N ALA A 56 -5.22 7.90 23.05
CA ALA A 56 -4.33 7.66 24.18
C ALA A 56 -3.72 6.24 24.14
N PHE A 57 -4.52 5.23 23.77
CA PHE A 57 -4.01 3.89 23.50
C PHE A 57 -2.92 3.90 22.42
N LEU A 58 -3.15 4.53 21.27
CA LEU A 58 -2.13 4.59 20.20
C LEU A 58 -0.86 5.33 20.64
N CYS A 59 -0.97 6.40 21.41
CA CYS A 59 0.19 7.08 22.01
C CYS A 59 0.97 6.13 22.92
N SER A 60 0.30 5.39 23.81
CA SER A 60 0.95 4.40 24.67
C SER A 60 1.69 3.32 23.87
N GLN A 61 1.11 2.85 22.75
CA GLN A 61 1.76 1.85 21.90
C GLN A 61 2.93 2.44 21.09
N LYS A 62 2.88 3.74 20.76
CA LYS A 62 3.98 4.45 20.10
C LYS A 62 5.20 4.56 21.01
N GLU A 63 5.01 4.88 22.29
CA GLU A 63 6.11 4.88 23.26
C GLU A 63 6.77 3.50 23.40
N ARG A 64 5.97 2.43 23.41
CA ARG A 64 6.48 1.05 23.40
C ARG A 64 7.28 0.70 22.15
N LEU A 65 6.90 1.27 20.99
CA LEU A 65 7.66 1.15 19.76
C LEU A 65 9.01 1.87 19.85
N GLU A 66 9.02 3.08 20.41
CA GLU A 66 10.25 3.87 20.62
C GLU A 66 11.22 3.17 21.58
N LYS A 67 10.69 2.51 22.62
CA LYS A 67 11.44 1.63 23.53
C LYS A 67 11.81 0.27 22.95
N SER A 68 11.48 -0.01 21.68
CA SER A 68 11.71 -1.29 21.01
C SER A 68 11.05 -2.51 21.65
N GLU A 69 10.01 -2.32 22.49
CA GLU A 69 9.24 -3.40 23.10
C GLU A 69 8.29 -4.08 22.11
N ILE A 70 7.87 -3.35 21.07
CA ILE A 70 7.04 -3.86 19.99
C ILE A 70 7.66 -3.54 18.62
N SER A 71 7.42 -4.42 17.65
CA SER A 71 7.88 -4.18 16.27
C SER A 71 7.02 -3.13 15.55
N GLU A 72 7.62 -2.43 14.59
CA GLU A 72 6.90 -1.48 13.72
C GLU A 72 5.73 -2.17 12.98
N ARG A 73 5.90 -3.45 12.61
CA ARG A 73 4.85 -4.28 12.01
C ARG A 73 3.66 -4.47 12.96
N HIS A 74 3.91 -4.71 14.25
CA HIS A 74 2.87 -4.87 15.25
C HIS A 74 2.15 -3.53 15.51
N PHE A 75 2.89 -2.43 15.64
CA PHE A 75 2.30 -1.09 15.81
C PHE A 75 1.38 -0.70 14.65
N ARG A 76 1.79 -0.94 13.39
CA ARG A 76 0.95 -0.67 12.21
C ARG A 76 -0.37 -1.45 12.24
N LYS A 77 -0.34 -2.68 12.73
CA LYS A 77 -1.54 -3.52 12.88
C LYS A 77 -2.48 -2.96 13.96
N LEU A 78 -1.95 -2.54 15.11
CA LEU A 78 -2.73 -1.90 16.18
C LEU A 78 -3.38 -0.60 15.69
N ARG A 79 -2.61 0.26 15.01
CA ARG A 79 -3.12 1.48 14.40
C ARG A 79 -4.24 1.20 13.40
N ARG A 80 -4.05 0.22 12.53
CA ARG A 80 -5.07 -0.19 11.56
C ARG A 80 -6.34 -0.67 12.24
N ALA A 81 -6.22 -1.44 13.32
CA ALA A 81 -7.37 -1.92 14.09
C ALA A 81 -8.18 -0.76 14.71
N VAL A 82 -7.52 0.25 15.27
CA VAL A 82 -8.17 1.47 15.78
C VAL A 82 -8.88 2.23 14.67
N LEU A 83 -8.24 2.42 13.52
CA LEU A 83 -8.86 3.11 12.39
C LEU A 83 -10.09 2.38 11.83
N MET A 84 -10.08 1.04 11.81
CA MET A 84 -11.24 0.23 11.40
C MET A 84 -12.45 0.46 12.32
N VAL A 85 -12.21 0.48 13.63
CA VAL A 85 -13.24 0.76 14.64
C VAL A 85 -13.75 2.20 14.50
N HIS A 86 -12.85 3.16 14.30
CA HIS A 86 -13.18 4.57 14.11
C HIS A 86 -14.05 4.83 12.87
N ASP A 87 -13.70 4.22 11.74
CA ASP A 87 -14.47 4.36 10.49
C ASP A 87 -15.85 3.73 10.62
N LEU A 88 -15.97 2.54 11.21
CA LEU A 88 -17.28 1.95 11.48
C LEU A 88 -18.13 2.78 12.45
N TYR A 89 -17.50 3.50 13.39
CA TYR A 89 -18.22 4.44 14.25
C TYR A 89 -18.72 5.67 13.48
N GLN A 90 -17.89 6.25 12.61
CA GLN A 90 -18.23 7.47 11.88
C GLN A 90 -19.18 7.25 10.70
N SER A 91 -18.90 6.24 9.88
CA SER A 91 -19.56 6.04 8.57
C SER A 91 -20.48 4.82 8.56
N GLY A 92 -20.45 3.98 9.59
CA GLY A 92 -21.24 2.75 9.67
C GLY A 92 -20.80 1.64 8.70
N THR A 93 -19.80 1.90 7.85
CA THR A 93 -19.29 1.00 6.81
C THR A 93 -17.76 0.90 6.88
N LEU A 94 -17.22 -0.30 6.64
CA LEU A 94 -15.78 -0.55 6.75
C LEU A 94 -15.07 -0.33 5.40
N HIS A 95 -14.30 0.73 5.26
CA HIS A 95 -13.48 0.95 4.06
C HIS A 95 -12.08 0.33 4.21
N TYR A 96 -12.00 -1.01 4.15
CA TYR A 96 -10.78 -1.80 4.40
C TYR A 96 -9.51 -1.34 3.66
N CYS A 97 -9.67 -0.71 2.49
CA CYS A 97 -8.59 -0.24 1.63
C CYS A 97 -7.95 1.10 2.07
N ARG A 98 -8.51 1.84 3.03
CA ARG A 98 -8.04 3.20 3.40
C ARG A 98 -7.13 3.27 4.62
N TYR A 99 -6.95 2.18 5.36
CA TYR A 99 -6.19 2.18 6.62
C TYR A 99 -4.67 2.02 6.44
N ASP A 100 -4.13 2.69 5.43
CA ASP A 100 -2.70 2.93 5.39
C ASP A 100 -2.33 3.72 6.64
N ALA A 101 -1.16 3.40 7.20
CA ALA A 101 -0.56 4.18 8.27
C ALA A 101 -0.49 5.64 7.81
N GLY A 102 -1.49 6.46 8.17
CA GLY A 102 -1.61 7.88 7.84
C GLY A 102 -0.30 8.64 8.03
N PRO A 103 -0.21 9.85 7.45
CA PRO A 103 0.98 10.34 6.77
C PRO A 103 2.27 9.93 7.48
N LYS A 104 3.01 9.00 6.87
CA LYS A 104 4.32 8.56 7.36
C LYS A 104 5.33 9.72 7.46
N TYR A 105 5.03 10.83 6.78
CA TYR A 105 5.85 12.01 6.69
C TYR A 105 4.92 13.22 6.77
N GLU A 106 5.13 14.05 7.79
CA GLU A 106 4.52 15.37 7.90
C GLU A 106 5.42 16.35 7.14
N ILE A 107 4.83 17.12 6.24
CA ILE A 107 5.52 18.13 5.43
C ILE A 107 4.85 19.48 5.63
N SER A 108 5.58 20.56 5.37
CA SER A 108 5.06 21.93 5.42
C SER A 108 3.83 22.10 4.53
N GLU A 109 2.98 23.07 4.89
CA GLU A 109 1.80 23.43 4.10
C GLU A 109 2.16 23.75 2.65
N TYR A 110 3.25 24.48 2.43
CA TYR A 110 3.77 24.81 1.11
C TYR A 110 4.05 23.54 0.27
N PHE A 111 4.82 22.59 0.81
CA PHE A 111 5.13 21.35 0.09
C PHE A 111 3.90 20.46 -0.08
N GLY A 112 2.98 20.47 0.89
CA GLY A 112 1.70 19.78 0.82
C GLY A 112 0.83 20.26 -0.34
N LEU A 113 0.70 21.58 -0.47
CA LEU A 113 -0.05 22.22 -1.55
C LEU A 113 0.55 21.89 -2.92
N CYS A 114 1.87 22.04 -3.07
CA CYS A 114 2.54 21.71 -4.33
C CYS A 114 2.42 20.22 -4.71
N LEU A 115 2.48 19.32 -3.72
CA LEU A 115 2.25 17.90 -3.96
C LEU A 115 0.82 17.63 -4.44
N GLN A 116 -0.17 18.26 -3.81
CA GLN A 116 -1.57 18.10 -4.21
C GLN A 116 -1.81 18.59 -5.63
N GLN A 117 -1.38 19.82 -5.95
CA GLN A 117 -1.52 20.40 -7.30
C GLN A 117 -0.81 19.56 -8.37
N PHE A 118 0.38 19.02 -8.05
CA PHE A 118 1.07 18.09 -8.94
C PHE A 118 0.22 16.84 -9.25
N LEU A 119 -0.36 16.22 -8.21
CA LEU A 119 -1.14 14.99 -8.35
C LEU A 119 -2.45 15.21 -9.11
N GLU A 120 -3.12 16.34 -8.88
CA GLU A 120 -4.33 16.76 -9.61
C GLU A 120 -4.05 16.99 -11.10
N ALA A 121 -2.85 17.49 -11.43
CA ALA A 121 -2.41 17.66 -12.81
C ALA A 121 -2.04 16.33 -13.51
N GLN A 122 -2.01 15.19 -12.82
CA GLN A 122 -1.70 13.88 -13.43
C GLN A 122 -2.97 13.16 -13.90
N HIS A 123 -3.10 12.93 -15.19
CA HIS A 123 -4.14 12.07 -15.77
C HIS A 123 -3.73 10.58 -15.72
N LEU A 124 -3.48 10.05 -14.52
CA LEU A 124 -3.00 8.69 -14.30
C LEU A 124 -3.95 7.90 -13.40
N THR A 125 -3.91 6.58 -13.50
CA THR A 125 -4.72 5.68 -12.65
C THR A 125 -4.44 5.91 -11.16
N GLU A 126 -5.44 5.74 -10.29
CA GLU A 126 -5.31 5.89 -8.82
C GLU A 126 -4.09 5.19 -8.23
N ARG A 127 -3.81 3.95 -8.67
CA ARG A 127 -2.64 3.19 -8.18
C ARG A 127 -1.32 3.84 -8.55
N THR A 128 -1.25 4.46 -9.72
CA THR A 128 -0.06 5.20 -10.17
C THR A 128 0.05 6.51 -9.40
N ILE A 129 -1.05 7.24 -9.19
CA ILE A 129 -1.09 8.45 -8.34
C ILE A 129 -0.62 8.14 -6.92
N SER A 130 -1.12 7.07 -6.30
CA SER A 130 -0.71 6.65 -4.95
C SER A 130 0.80 6.33 -4.88
N ASN A 131 1.33 5.64 -5.91
CA ASN A 131 2.76 5.38 -6.00
C ASN A 131 3.58 6.68 -6.15
N LEU A 132 3.17 7.60 -7.02
CA LEU A 132 3.82 8.90 -7.20
C LEU A 132 3.81 9.70 -5.90
N ARG A 133 2.64 9.83 -5.27
CA ARG A 133 2.45 10.51 -3.99
C ARG A 133 3.41 9.98 -2.94
N SER A 134 3.49 8.66 -2.78
CA SER A 134 4.37 8.03 -1.79
C SER A 134 5.85 8.36 -2.02
N LYS A 135 6.30 8.40 -3.29
CA LYS A 135 7.71 8.69 -3.62
C LYS A 135 8.05 10.17 -3.48
N ILE A 136 7.16 11.05 -3.92
CA ILE A 136 7.39 12.50 -3.85
C ILE A 136 7.29 12.98 -2.39
N LEU A 137 6.34 12.47 -1.62
CA LEU A 137 6.23 12.78 -0.19
C LEU A 137 7.52 12.45 0.58
N GLN A 138 8.17 11.33 0.26
CA GLN A 138 9.47 10.97 0.84
C GLN A 138 10.59 11.94 0.48
N PHE A 139 10.56 12.47 -0.75
CA PHE A 139 11.52 13.47 -1.20
C PHE A 139 11.31 14.81 -0.50
N LEU A 140 10.07 15.30 -0.48
CA LEU A 140 9.71 16.58 0.16
C LEU A 140 10.06 16.57 1.65
N TYR A 141 9.72 15.48 2.35
CA TYR A 141 10.09 15.31 3.75
C TYR A 141 11.59 15.36 4.00
N TYR A 142 12.39 14.76 3.11
CA TYR A 142 13.84 14.81 3.22
C TYR A 142 14.37 16.23 2.99
N MET A 143 13.86 16.93 1.98
CA MET A 143 14.27 18.30 1.66
C MET A 143 13.93 19.26 2.81
N GLU A 144 12.76 19.11 3.42
CA GLU A 144 12.37 19.92 4.57
C GLU A 144 13.25 19.68 5.79
N ARG A 145 13.63 18.42 6.05
CA ARG A 145 14.59 18.09 7.11
C ARG A 145 16.00 18.56 6.84
N ALA A 146 16.37 18.73 5.57
CA ALA A 146 17.62 19.36 5.16
C ALA A 146 17.56 20.91 5.29
N GLY A 147 16.42 21.47 5.69
CA GLY A 147 16.24 22.90 5.96
C GLY A 147 15.62 23.69 4.81
N HIS A 148 15.25 23.05 3.69
CA HIS A 148 14.60 23.74 2.59
C HIS A 148 13.16 24.11 2.93
N ARG A 149 12.79 25.37 2.66
CA ARG A 149 11.43 25.89 2.81
C ARG A 149 10.70 26.04 1.46
N ASP A 150 11.46 26.08 0.37
CA ASP A 150 10.96 26.17 -0.99
C ASP A 150 11.83 25.33 -1.95
N PHE A 151 11.54 25.39 -3.25
CA PHE A 151 12.33 24.71 -4.29
C PHE A 151 13.49 25.56 -4.85
N SER A 152 13.58 26.85 -4.50
CA SER A 152 14.54 27.79 -5.10
C SER A 152 15.98 27.51 -4.65
N ALA A 153 16.12 27.19 -3.37
CA ALA A 153 17.40 26.91 -2.73
C ALA A 153 17.91 25.47 -2.96
N ILE A 154 17.09 24.57 -3.51
CA ILE A 154 17.49 23.19 -3.77
C ILE A 154 18.63 23.18 -4.79
N SER A 155 19.69 22.43 -4.48
CA SER A 155 20.87 22.25 -5.32
C SER A 155 20.94 20.83 -5.91
N PRO A 156 21.72 20.62 -6.99
CA PRO A 156 21.97 19.28 -7.52
C PRO A 156 22.60 18.32 -6.50
N LYS A 157 23.33 18.86 -5.52
CA LYS A 157 23.94 18.09 -4.43
C LYS A 157 22.86 17.52 -3.50
N ASP A 158 21.88 18.33 -3.10
CA ASP A 158 20.80 17.90 -2.20
C ASP A 158 19.96 16.78 -2.82
N VAL A 159 19.68 16.89 -4.13
CA VAL A 159 18.99 15.83 -4.89
C VAL A 159 19.84 14.56 -4.93
N LYS A 160 21.15 14.67 -5.15
CA LYS A 160 22.06 13.52 -5.16
C LYS A 160 22.15 12.84 -3.79
N ASP A 161 22.23 13.61 -2.72
CA ASP A 161 22.30 13.11 -1.35
C ASP A 161 21.00 12.39 -0.96
N TYR A 162 19.85 12.93 -1.36
CA TYR A 162 18.57 12.22 -1.26
C TYR A 162 18.57 10.88 -2.01
N LEU A 163 19.07 10.86 -3.26
CA LEU A 163 19.08 9.64 -4.07
C LEU A 163 19.93 8.53 -3.44
N LEU A 164 21.00 8.86 -2.72
CA LEU A 164 21.81 7.89 -1.97
C LEU A 164 20.99 7.26 -0.84
N VAL A 165 20.32 8.09 -0.02
CA VAL A 165 19.44 7.63 1.06
C VAL A 165 18.27 6.80 0.52
N ALA A 166 17.68 7.23 -0.60
CA ALA A 166 16.59 6.52 -1.26
C ALA A 166 17.02 5.15 -1.80
N ALA A 167 18.24 5.04 -2.31
CA ALA A 167 18.80 3.80 -2.86
C ALA A 167 19.01 2.71 -1.79
N GLU A 168 19.42 3.10 -0.58
CA GLU A 168 19.56 2.18 0.55
C GLU A 168 18.20 1.58 0.96
N LYS A 169 17.16 2.43 1.00
CA LYS A 169 15.79 2.04 1.41
C LYS A 169 15.01 1.31 0.31
N ASN A 170 15.26 1.59 -0.96
CA ASN A 170 14.49 1.08 -2.10
C ASN A 170 15.31 0.15 -3.00
N LYS A 171 15.85 -0.93 -2.44
CA LYS A 171 16.59 -1.97 -3.21
C LYS A 171 15.70 -2.55 -4.31
N GLY A 172 15.95 -2.17 -5.57
CA GLY A 172 15.16 -2.55 -6.76
C GLY A 172 14.01 -1.62 -7.14
N GLY A 173 13.61 -0.69 -6.26
CA GLY A 173 12.54 0.28 -6.48
C GLY A 173 12.99 1.64 -7.02
N MET A 174 14.31 1.87 -7.14
CA MET A 174 14.87 3.14 -7.61
C MET A 174 14.38 3.62 -8.98
N PRO A 175 14.09 2.77 -9.98
CA PRO A 175 13.50 3.24 -11.23
C PRO A 175 12.18 3.98 -11.04
N ASN A 176 11.35 3.55 -10.09
CA ASN A 176 10.07 4.20 -9.79
C ASN A 176 10.28 5.52 -9.04
N VAL A 177 11.30 5.60 -8.17
CA VAL A 177 11.69 6.85 -7.49
C VAL A 177 12.16 7.88 -8.53
N LEU A 178 13.08 7.49 -9.41
CA LEU A 178 13.58 8.36 -10.48
C LEU A 178 12.46 8.82 -11.41
N HIS A 179 11.56 7.91 -11.78
CA HIS A 179 10.41 8.26 -12.62
C HIS A 179 9.49 9.30 -11.94
N ALA A 180 9.15 9.09 -10.66
CA ALA A 180 8.33 10.02 -9.91
C ALA A 180 8.97 11.41 -9.79
N LEU A 181 10.28 11.46 -9.49
CA LEU A 181 11.02 12.73 -9.39
C LEU A 181 11.12 13.45 -10.73
N ARG A 182 11.26 12.75 -11.85
CA ARG A 182 11.29 13.38 -13.18
C ARG A 182 9.97 14.08 -13.48
N LEU A 183 8.84 13.40 -13.30
CA LEU A 183 7.52 13.99 -13.50
C LEU A 183 7.31 15.20 -12.57
N PHE A 184 7.74 15.07 -11.32
CA PHE A 184 7.60 16.14 -10.35
C PHE A 184 8.44 17.37 -10.69
N PHE A 185 9.72 17.21 -11.05
CA PHE A 185 10.56 18.34 -11.44
C PHE A 185 10.13 18.97 -12.76
N ASP A 186 9.62 18.18 -13.71
CA ASP A 186 9.03 18.70 -14.95
C ASP A 186 7.81 19.57 -14.65
N TYR A 187 6.99 19.17 -13.68
CA TYR A 187 5.87 19.98 -13.18
C TYR A 187 6.36 21.26 -12.49
N LEU A 188 7.34 21.17 -11.57
CA LEU A 188 7.87 22.36 -10.88
C LEU A 188 8.47 23.38 -11.86
N LYS A 189 9.15 22.90 -12.91
CA LYS A 189 9.71 23.74 -13.98
C LYS A 189 8.61 24.40 -14.80
N SER A 190 7.59 23.64 -15.22
CA SER A 190 6.47 24.15 -16.02
C SER A 190 5.65 25.21 -15.28
N ASN A 191 5.59 25.14 -13.95
CA ASN A 191 4.89 26.10 -13.09
C ASN A 191 5.81 27.21 -12.54
N SER A 192 7.03 27.35 -13.05
CA SER A 192 8.01 28.37 -12.62
C SER A 192 8.34 28.35 -11.12
N LEU A 193 8.08 27.24 -10.43
CA LEU A 193 8.43 27.04 -9.02
C LEU A 193 9.93 26.75 -8.85
N MET A 194 10.60 26.39 -9.95
CA MET A 194 11.99 26.01 -9.97
C MET A 194 12.61 26.28 -11.35
N SER A 195 13.73 27.01 -11.39
CA SER A 195 14.42 27.38 -12.62
C SER A 195 15.49 26.38 -13.06
N LYS A 196 16.05 25.62 -12.11
CA LYS A 196 17.15 24.68 -12.34
C LYS A 196 16.64 23.37 -12.96
N ASP A 197 17.43 22.78 -13.86
CA ASP A 197 17.13 21.48 -14.45
C ASP A 197 17.87 20.34 -13.71
N PHE A 198 17.12 19.48 -13.04
CA PHE A 198 17.67 18.32 -12.31
C PHE A 198 17.65 17.02 -13.11
N ARG A 199 17.19 17.02 -14.37
CA ARG A 199 17.22 15.84 -15.24
C ARG A 199 18.61 15.20 -15.36
N PRO A 200 19.74 15.94 -15.44
CA PRO A 200 21.08 15.32 -15.51
C PRO A 200 21.41 14.45 -14.29
N VAL A 201 20.96 14.86 -13.10
CA VAL A 201 21.18 14.11 -11.84
C VAL A 201 20.32 12.84 -11.83
N LEU A 202 19.11 12.92 -12.40
CA LEU A 202 18.15 11.82 -12.45
C LEU A 202 18.38 10.83 -13.58
N ASN A 203 19.21 11.16 -14.57
CA ASN A 203 19.50 10.32 -15.73
C ASN A 203 20.62 9.30 -15.51
N LYS A 204 21.24 9.27 -14.32
CA LYS A 204 22.15 8.16 -14.00
C LYS A 204 21.37 6.84 -14.06
N PRO A 205 21.81 5.87 -14.87
CA PRO A 205 21.13 4.59 -14.93
C PRO A 205 21.25 3.94 -13.56
N ALA A 206 20.16 3.95 -12.79
CA ALA A 206 20.01 3.01 -11.70
C ALA A 206 20.08 1.64 -12.35
N ARG A 207 21.27 1.01 -12.36
CA ARG A 207 21.49 -0.33 -12.90
C ARG A 207 20.41 -1.20 -12.29
N ARG A 208 19.41 -1.56 -13.10
CA ARG A 208 18.45 -2.59 -12.72
C ARG A 208 19.30 -3.83 -12.54
N LYS A 209 19.56 -4.21 -11.29
CA LYS A 209 19.92 -5.59 -11.00
C LYS A 209 18.69 -6.40 -11.38
N LYS A 210 18.58 -6.77 -12.66
CA LYS A 210 17.69 -7.83 -13.09
C LYS A 210 18.24 -9.08 -12.40
N LYS A 211 17.69 -9.40 -11.22
CA LYS A 211 17.74 -10.77 -10.76
C LYS A 211 16.92 -11.54 -11.78
N PHE A 212 17.60 -12.25 -12.67
CA PHE A 212 16.94 -13.30 -13.42
C PHE A 212 16.54 -14.33 -12.36
N LEU A 213 15.25 -14.40 -12.08
CA LEU A 213 14.73 -15.52 -11.33
C LEU A 213 14.80 -16.72 -12.28
N PRO A 214 15.33 -17.88 -11.84
CA PRO A 214 15.27 -19.08 -12.65
C PRO A 214 13.79 -19.38 -12.96
N CYS A 215 13.52 -19.76 -14.20
CA CYS A 215 12.20 -20.25 -14.58
C CYS A 215 11.96 -21.61 -13.92
N PHE A 216 10.72 -21.90 -13.57
CA PHE A 216 10.36 -23.24 -13.12
C PHE A 216 10.48 -24.24 -14.28
N THR A 217 11.00 -25.43 -14.00
CA THR A 217 10.95 -26.54 -14.96
C THR A 217 9.55 -27.10 -15.07
N HIS A 218 9.29 -27.92 -16.10
CA HIS A 218 8.00 -28.57 -16.26
C HIS A 218 7.67 -29.47 -15.05
N GLU A 219 8.66 -30.21 -14.56
CA GLU A 219 8.55 -31.12 -13.42
C GLU A 219 8.25 -30.35 -12.12
N GLU A 220 8.85 -29.18 -11.92
CA GLU A 220 8.56 -28.32 -10.77
C GLU A 220 7.13 -27.78 -10.81
N VAL A 221 6.65 -27.37 -11.99
CA VAL A 221 5.26 -26.93 -12.17
C VAL A 221 4.29 -28.08 -11.90
N GLU A 222 4.54 -29.28 -12.45
CA GLU A 222 3.72 -30.46 -12.17
C GLU A 222 3.71 -30.81 -10.68
N ALA A 223 4.86 -30.76 -10.02
CA ALA A 223 4.97 -31.02 -8.59
C ALA A 223 4.12 -30.03 -7.78
N ILE A 224 4.13 -28.74 -8.12
CA ILE A 224 3.28 -27.72 -7.49
C ILE A 224 1.80 -28.04 -7.73
N LEU A 225 1.40 -28.33 -8.97
CA LEU A 225 0.01 -28.61 -9.32
C LEU A 225 -0.52 -29.86 -8.59
N ARG A 226 0.30 -30.90 -8.39
CA ARG A 226 -0.06 -32.13 -7.67
C ARG A 226 -0.32 -31.94 -6.18
N GLN A 227 0.20 -30.87 -5.57
CA GLN A 227 -0.03 -30.58 -4.14
C GLN A 227 -1.41 -29.94 -3.86
N ILE A 228 -2.15 -29.55 -4.90
CA ILE A 228 -3.41 -28.83 -4.75
C ILE A 228 -4.55 -29.84 -4.57
N ASP A 229 -5.25 -29.75 -3.45
CA ASP A 229 -6.43 -30.60 -3.19
C ASP A 229 -7.64 -30.16 -4.04
N THR A 230 -7.79 -30.78 -5.21
CA THR A 230 -8.89 -30.53 -6.13
C THR A 230 -10.25 -31.10 -5.68
N ASN A 231 -10.36 -31.69 -4.49
CA ASN A 231 -11.66 -32.09 -3.94
C ASN A 231 -12.45 -30.89 -3.39
N THR A 232 -11.76 -29.80 -3.05
CA THR A 232 -12.39 -28.57 -2.57
C THR A 232 -12.70 -27.60 -3.71
N LYS A 233 -13.75 -26.78 -3.56
CA LYS A 233 -14.05 -25.69 -4.52
C LYS A 233 -12.88 -24.72 -4.68
N GLN A 234 -12.18 -24.42 -3.57
CA GLN A 234 -11.01 -23.56 -3.57
C GLN A 234 -9.84 -24.21 -4.32
N GLY A 235 -9.54 -25.48 -4.05
CA GLY A 235 -8.43 -26.17 -4.72
C GLY A 235 -8.65 -26.32 -6.22
N LYS A 236 -9.88 -26.59 -6.69
CA LYS A 236 -10.19 -26.57 -8.13
C LYS A 236 -9.90 -25.21 -8.77
N ARG A 237 -10.26 -24.11 -8.08
CA ARG A 237 -9.99 -22.75 -8.54
C ARG A 237 -8.50 -22.46 -8.57
N ASP A 238 -7.79 -22.75 -7.49
CA ASP A 238 -6.35 -22.45 -7.36
C ASP A 238 -5.54 -23.29 -8.36
N TYR A 239 -5.94 -24.55 -8.59
CA TYR A 239 -5.40 -25.40 -9.67
C TYR A 239 -5.61 -24.78 -11.05
N ALA A 240 -6.83 -24.36 -11.39
CA ALA A 240 -7.12 -23.74 -12.68
C ALA A 240 -6.32 -22.43 -12.90
N ILE A 241 -6.17 -21.61 -11.86
CA ILE A 241 -5.39 -20.36 -11.93
C ILE A 241 -3.90 -20.66 -12.22
N LEU A 242 -3.31 -21.64 -11.53
CA LEU A 242 -1.90 -22.00 -11.71
C LEU A 242 -1.66 -22.73 -13.04
N LEU A 243 -2.61 -23.56 -13.47
CA LEU A 243 -2.57 -24.22 -14.77
C LEU A 243 -2.62 -23.18 -15.90
N LEU A 244 -3.54 -22.22 -15.85
CA LEU A 244 -3.61 -21.13 -16.82
C LEU A 244 -2.33 -20.29 -16.80
N ALA A 245 -1.83 -19.90 -15.63
CA ALA A 245 -0.62 -19.09 -15.52
C ALA A 245 0.61 -19.79 -16.14
N SER A 246 0.76 -21.09 -15.90
CA SER A 246 1.89 -21.88 -16.40
C SER A 246 1.81 -22.16 -17.90
N HIS A 247 0.61 -22.42 -18.45
CA HIS A 247 0.46 -22.81 -19.85
C HIS A 247 0.27 -21.63 -20.81
N THR A 248 -0.33 -20.53 -20.36
CA THR A 248 -0.68 -19.39 -21.23
C THR A 248 0.20 -18.15 -21.01
N GLY A 249 0.94 -18.10 -19.89
CA GLY A 249 1.72 -16.92 -19.52
C GLY A 249 0.88 -15.67 -19.20
N LEU A 250 -0.42 -15.83 -18.96
CA LEU A 250 -1.31 -14.74 -18.57
C LEU A 250 -0.89 -14.12 -17.23
N ARG A 251 -1.09 -12.81 -17.07
CA ARG A 251 -0.83 -12.17 -15.77
C ARG A 251 -1.91 -12.59 -14.78
N SER A 252 -1.55 -12.63 -13.50
CA SER A 252 -2.51 -12.97 -12.43
C SER A 252 -3.78 -12.13 -12.46
N ILE A 253 -3.68 -10.82 -12.74
CA ILE A 253 -4.85 -9.94 -12.85
C ILE A 253 -5.72 -10.25 -14.07
N ASP A 254 -5.11 -10.74 -15.16
CA ASP A 254 -5.83 -11.12 -16.37
C ASP A 254 -6.63 -12.42 -16.11
N ILE A 255 -6.00 -13.39 -15.44
CA ILE A 255 -6.64 -14.65 -15.03
C ILE A 255 -7.79 -14.41 -14.05
N VAL A 256 -7.60 -13.54 -13.04
CA VAL A 256 -8.63 -13.24 -12.03
C VAL A 256 -9.87 -12.57 -12.65
N ASN A 257 -9.70 -11.82 -13.73
CA ASN A 257 -10.81 -11.13 -14.40
C ASN A 257 -11.42 -11.92 -15.56
N LEU A 258 -10.88 -13.10 -15.87
CA LEU A 258 -11.32 -13.92 -16.99
C LEU A 258 -12.74 -14.44 -16.75
N ARG A 259 -13.61 -14.31 -17.75
CA ARG A 259 -14.99 -14.80 -17.72
C ARG A 259 -15.14 -16.00 -18.64
N LEU A 260 -16.11 -16.87 -18.36
CA LEU A 260 -16.43 -17.99 -19.26
C LEU A 260 -16.86 -17.51 -20.66
N SER A 261 -17.41 -16.30 -20.77
CA SER A 261 -17.74 -15.65 -22.05
C SER A 261 -16.52 -15.26 -22.89
N ASP A 262 -15.33 -15.20 -22.27
CA ASP A 262 -14.08 -14.89 -22.94
C ASP A 262 -13.43 -16.16 -23.54
N LEU A 263 -13.96 -17.33 -23.23
CA LEU A 263 -13.49 -18.62 -23.74
C LEU A 263 -14.22 -18.95 -25.04
N ASP A 264 -13.46 -19.06 -26.11
CA ASP A 264 -13.94 -19.58 -27.38
C ASP A 264 -13.67 -21.08 -27.43
N TRP A 265 -14.66 -21.83 -26.94
CA TRP A 265 -14.63 -23.29 -26.84
C TRP A 265 -14.55 -24.00 -28.19
N LEU A 266 -14.94 -23.34 -29.29
CA LEU A 266 -14.88 -23.93 -30.63
C LEU A 266 -13.48 -23.85 -31.23
N ASN A 267 -12.72 -22.82 -30.85
CA ASN A 267 -11.39 -22.53 -31.39
C ASN A 267 -10.27 -22.77 -30.37
N ASP A 268 -10.55 -23.40 -29.23
CA ASP A 268 -9.62 -23.61 -28.10
C ASP A 268 -8.82 -22.34 -27.74
N SER A 269 -9.49 -21.19 -27.73
CA SER A 269 -8.80 -19.90 -27.58
C SER A 269 -9.43 -19.02 -26.51
N ILE A 270 -8.58 -18.20 -25.89
CA ILE A 270 -9.00 -17.23 -24.87
C ILE A 270 -8.99 -15.84 -25.50
N ARG A 271 -10.16 -15.21 -25.59
CA ARG A 271 -10.32 -13.86 -26.12
C ARG A 271 -9.92 -12.84 -25.06
N MET A 272 -8.69 -12.36 -25.19
CA MET A 272 -8.15 -11.34 -24.32
C MET A 272 -8.60 -9.94 -24.74
N PHE A 273 -9.68 -9.43 -24.16
CA PHE A 273 -9.88 -7.99 -24.13
C PHE A 273 -8.85 -7.41 -23.18
N LYS A 274 -7.78 -6.81 -23.71
CA LYS A 274 -7.05 -5.82 -22.93
C LYS A 274 -8.06 -4.73 -22.62
N ARG A 275 -8.71 -4.83 -21.46
CA ARG A 275 -9.32 -3.67 -20.81
C ARG A 275 -8.16 -2.74 -20.54
N LYS A 276 -7.82 -1.91 -21.54
CA LYS A 276 -7.07 -0.69 -21.33
C LYS A 276 -7.69 -0.09 -20.08
N ARG A 277 -6.85 0.18 -19.08
CA ARG A 277 -7.24 0.98 -17.93
C ARG A 277 -7.71 2.32 -18.48
N ALA A 278 -8.99 2.42 -18.83
CA ALA A 278 -9.65 3.68 -18.99
C ALA A 278 -9.67 4.25 -17.58
N GLY A 279 -8.78 5.21 -17.33
CA GLY A 279 -8.98 6.14 -16.23
C GLY A 279 -10.30 6.84 -16.51
N HIS A 280 -11.26 6.63 -15.61
CA HIS A 280 -12.22 7.66 -15.29
C HIS A 280 -11.66 8.39 -14.06
#